data_AF-A0A947Q491-F1
#
_entry.id   AF-A0A947Q491-F1
#
_cell.length_a   1.000
_cell.length_b   1.000
_cell.length_c   1.000
_cell.angle_alpha   90.00
_cell.angle_beta   90.00
_cell.angle_gamma   90.00
#
_symmetry.space_group_name_H-M   'P 1'
#
loop_
_entity.id
_entity.type
_entity.pdbx_description
1 polymer ?
#
loop_
_entity_poly.entity_id
_entity_poly.type
_entity_poly.pdbx_seq_one_letter_code
_entity_poly.pdbx_strand_id
1 'polypeptide(L)'
;MLQISRLLIGLFLAALAGTGLSTSAQAELLITPKRIVLDGTTRDAMFRLVNTSSRTQVYELVWRQLRMNEQGALLEEDENVPGGVSRLVMVAPTRVTLEAGARQTVRVNPRIPEGLPDGEYMSHLTFRPVSSGQPVEGTGAAGASMRMQVRIGFSVPVILRQGPVEGAVSIQPIGIDPQAGTVTVEMRRAGAISIFGDVSVYWGQPGQDGVQVGRLDSVAIYANLTRRVSVVPLNPPEGMRIGPGLLMVRYADPETGNVLAESTVRVD
;
A
#
# COMPACT_ATOMS: atom_id res chain seq x y z
N MET A 1 -20.47 -56.26 31.68
CA MET A 1 -19.36 -55.28 31.57
C MET A 1 -19.14 -54.94 30.09
N LEU A 2 -20.09 -54.25 29.43
CA LEU A 2 -19.93 -53.79 28.03
C LEU A 2 -21.05 -52.78 27.62
N GLN A 3 -21.39 -51.79 28.47
CA GLN A 3 -22.33 -50.73 28.09
C GLN A 3 -21.86 -49.30 28.42
N ILE A 4 -20.63 -49.13 28.93
CA ILE A 4 -20.10 -47.82 29.34
C ILE A 4 -19.24 -47.15 28.24
N SER A 5 -18.78 -47.88 27.19
CA SER A 5 -17.84 -47.30 26.21
C SER A 5 -18.49 -46.50 25.06
N ARG A 6 -19.81 -46.50 24.91
CA ARG A 6 -20.48 -45.74 23.83
C ARG A 6 -20.91 -44.33 24.23
N LEU A 7 -20.97 -44.03 25.53
CA LEU A 7 -21.33 -42.69 26.01
C LEU A 7 -20.14 -41.71 26.08
N LEU A 8 -18.90 -42.23 26.11
CA LEU A 8 -17.69 -41.41 26.19
C LEU A 8 -17.12 -40.99 24.83
N ILE A 9 -17.54 -41.62 23.73
CA ILE A 9 -17.16 -41.23 22.36
C ILE A 9 -18.05 -40.09 21.83
N GLY A 10 -19.29 -39.99 22.32
CA GLY A 10 -20.21 -38.90 21.97
C GLY A 10 -19.85 -37.54 22.58
N LEU A 11 -19.07 -37.52 23.67
CA LEU A 11 -18.69 -36.28 24.37
C LEU A 11 -17.34 -35.71 23.91
N PHE A 12 -16.52 -36.48 23.18
CA PHE A 12 -15.24 -36.01 22.65
C PHE A 12 -15.36 -35.39 21.25
N LEU A 13 -16.43 -35.66 20.51
CA LEU A 13 -16.70 -35.03 19.20
C LEU A 13 -17.40 -33.66 19.29
N ALA A 14 -17.91 -33.26 20.45
CA ALA A 14 -18.52 -31.94 20.64
C ALA A 14 -17.53 -30.85 21.07
N ALA A 15 -16.28 -31.21 21.40
CA ALA A 15 -15.29 -30.30 21.96
C ALA A 15 -14.29 -29.72 20.95
N LEU A 16 -14.40 -30.07 19.65
CA LEU A 16 -13.47 -29.63 18.59
C LEU A 16 -14.17 -28.92 17.43
N ALA A 17 -15.25 -28.21 17.71
CA ALA A 17 -15.92 -27.31 16.75
C ALA A 17 -15.86 -25.85 17.21
N GLY A 18 -14.82 -25.47 17.96
CA GLY A 18 -14.41 -24.08 18.14
C GLY A 18 -13.76 -23.56 16.86
N THR A 19 -14.49 -23.54 15.74
CA THR A 19 -14.09 -22.78 14.57
C THR A 19 -14.06 -21.32 15.00
N GLY A 20 -12.87 -20.79 15.23
CA GLY A 20 -12.66 -19.37 15.40
C GLY A 20 -13.25 -18.67 14.19
N LEU A 21 -14.41 -18.05 14.38
CA LEU A 21 -14.98 -17.11 13.42
C LEU A 21 -13.91 -16.06 13.20
N SER A 22 -13.20 -16.19 12.08
CA SER A 22 -12.26 -15.19 11.62
C SER A 22 -13.11 -13.96 11.34
N THR A 23 -13.11 -13.00 12.26
CA THR A 23 -13.72 -11.71 12.03
C THR A 23 -12.89 -11.05 10.94
N SER A 24 -13.41 -11.06 9.71
CA SER A 24 -12.81 -10.32 8.62
C SER A 24 -12.77 -8.85 9.05
N ALA A 25 -11.57 -8.31 9.25
CA ALA A 25 -11.39 -6.88 9.35
C ALA A 25 -11.79 -6.29 7.99
N GLN A 26 -13.03 -5.80 7.90
CA GLN A 26 -13.50 -5.13 6.69
C GLN A 26 -13.02 -3.68 6.73
N ALA A 27 -12.40 -3.21 5.64
CA ALA A 27 -12.10 -1.80 5.49
C ALA A 27 -13.43 -1.03 5.48
N GLU A 28 -13.62 -0.15 6.45
CA GLU A 28 -14.87 0.60 6.67
C GLU A 28 -14.96 1.88 5.81
N LEU A 29 -13.87 2.22 5.10
CA LEU A 29 -13.78 3.36 4.21
C LEU A 29 -13.05 3.00 2.91
N LEU A 30 -13.70 3.28 1.79
CA LEU A 30 -13.08 3.25 0.47
C LEU A 30 -12.60 4.66 0.09
N ILE A 31 -11.35 4.78 -0.33
CA ILE A 31 -10.72 6.04 -0.76
C ILE A 31 -10.24 5.89 -2.20
N THR A 32 -10.57 6.84 -3.07
CA THR A 32 -10.12 6.85 -4.47
C THR A 32 -9.76 8.26 -4.90
N PRO A 33 -8.60 8.50 -5.55
CA PRO A 33 -7.57 7.52 -5.92
C PRO A 33 -6.64 7.17 -4.74
N LYS A 34 -5.75 6.17 -4.96
CA LYS A 34 -4.73 5.74 -3.99
C LYS A 34 -3.48 6.63 -3.96
N ARG A 35 -3.41 7.63 -4.84
CA ARG A 35 -2.35 8.65 -4.94
C ARG A 35 -2.90 9.83 -5.72
N ILE A 36 -2.48 11.04 -5.37
CA ILE A 36 -2.68 12.24 -6.17
C ILE A 36 -1.33 12.75 -6.67
N VAL A 37 -1.27 13.06 -7.97
CA VAL A 37 -0.14 13.76 -8.59
C VAL A 37 -0.71 15.03 -9.23
N LEU A 38 -0.27 16.18 -8.72
CA LEU A 38 -0.53 17.50 -9.26
C LEU A 38 0.69 17.93 -10.07
N ASP A 39 0.49 18.39 -11.29
CA ASP A 39 1.55 18.86 -12.18
C ASP A 39 1.02 19.99 -13.07
N GLY A 40 1.82 20.43 -14.05
CA GLY A 40 1.44 21.51 -14.97
C GLY A 40 0.15 21.25 -15.76
N THR A 41 -0.29 19.99 -15.89
CA THR A 41 -1.49 19.57 -16.62
C THR A 41 -2.68 19.33 -15.69
N THR A 42 -2.43 18.87 -14.46
CA THR A 42 -3.47 18.51 -13.49
C THR A 42 -3.61 19.58 -12.42
N ARG A 43 -4.59 20.48 -12.60
CA ARG A 43 -4.86 21.60 -11.68
C ARG A 43 -5.94 21.31 -10.63
N ASP A 44 -6.83 20.37 -10.91
CA ASP A 44 -7.93 19.97 -10.03
C ASP A 44 -7.80 18.50 -9.67
N ALA A 45 -7.73 18.21 -8.37
CA ALA A 45 -7.67 16.84 -7.84
C ALA A 45 -8.72 16.65 -6.75
N MET A 46 -9.17 15.41 -6.58
CA MET A 46 -10.11 15.08 -5.52
C MET A 46 -9.94 13.65 -5.02
N PHE A 47 -10.22 13.46 -3.74
CA PHE A 47 -10.51 12.15 -3.18
C PHE A 47 -12.02 11.93 -3.11
N ARG A 48 -12.46 10.74 -3.52
CA ARG A 48 -13.80 10.22 -3.28
C ARG A 48 -13.72 9.23 -2.13
N LEU A 49 -14.57 9.47 -1.14
CA LEU A 49 -14.70 8.68 0.06
C LEU A 49 -16.05 7.98 0.03
N VAL A 50 -16.09 6.69 0.37
CA VAL A 50 -17.33 5.94 0.53
C VAL A 50 -17.24 5.16 1.84
N ASN A 51 -18.20 5.40 2.74
CA ASN A 51 -18.32 4.60 3.96
C ASN A 51 -18.95 3.26 3.60
N THR A 52 -18.17 2.19 3.70
CA THR A 52 -18.58 0.82 3.39
C THR A 52 -19.09 0.06 4.61
N SER A 53 -19.08 0.69 5.78
CA SER A 53 -19.65 0.12 7.01
C SER A 53 -21.16 0.35 7.12
N SER A 54 -21.77 -0.33 8.10
CA SER A 54 -23.20 -0.21 8.43
C SER A 54 -23.53 0.92 9.42
N ARG A 55 -22.53 1.74 9.83
CA ARG A 55 -22.69 2.81 10.83
C ARG A 55 -22.14 4.14 10.32
N THR A 56 -22.62 5.24 10.89
CA THR A 56 -22.04 6.55 10.61
C THR A 56 -20.60 6.63 11.12
N GLN A 57 -19.72 7.17 10.27
CA GLN A 57 -18.31 7.34 10.56
C GLN A 57 -17.88 8.80 10.39
N VAL A 58 -16.93 9.22 11.21
CA VAL A 58 -16.35 10.56 11.13
C VAL A 58 -14.87 10.41 10.88
N TYR A 59 -14.36 11.09 9.87
CA TYR A 59 -12.95 11.12 9.54
C TYR A 59 -12.41 12.54 9.59
N GLU A 60 -11.21 12.68 10.11
CA GLU A 60 -10.40 13.89 10.06
C GLU A 60 -9.22 13.66 9.11
N LEU A 61 -8.93 14.65 8.28
CA LEU A 61 -7.87 14.61 7.30
C LEU A 61 -6.69 15.41 7.84
N VAL A 62 -5.57 14.72 8.05
CA VAL A 62 -4.37 15.27 8.70
C VAL A 62 -3.19 15.06 7.78
N TRP A 63 -2.40 16.11 7.54
CA TRP A 63 -1.13 15.97 6.83
C TRP A 63 -0.11 15.25 7.71
N ARG A 64 0.62 14.31 7.10
CA ARG A 64 1.74 13.59 7.70
C ARG A 64 2.91 13.63 6.73
N GLN A 65 4.10 13.89 7.26
CA GLN A 65 5.30 13.85 6.45
C GLN A 65 5.94 12.48 6.59
N LEU A 66 5.71 11.61 5.60
CA LEU A 66 6.28 10.27 5.59
C LEU A 66 7.38 10.18 4.53
N ARG A 67 8.56 9.70 4.93
CA ARG A 67 9.69 9.43 4.04
C ARG A 67 9.90 7.93 3.90
N MET A 68 10.23 7.52 2.68
CA MET A 68 10.51 6.13 2.38
C MET A 68 11.96 5.80 2.74
N ASN A 69 12.19 4.65 3.39
CA ASN A 69 13.53 4.07 3.53
C ASN A 69 13.85 3.10 2.38
N GLU A 70 15.08 2.62 2.28
CA GLU A 70 15.49 1.76 1.17
C GLU A 70 14.73 0.43 1.06
N GLN A 71 14.05 -0.02 2.12
CA GLN A 71 13.23 -1.24 2.12
C GLN A 71 11.77 -0.95 1.74
N GLY A 72 11.42 0.31 1.48
CA GLY A 72 10.08 0.75 1.11
C GLY A 72 9.16 1.05 2.29
N ALA A 73 9.65 0.95 3.53
CA ALA A 73 8.89 1.35 4.71
C ALA A 73 8.77 2.89 4.77
N LEU A 74 7.62 3.36 5.24
CA LEU A 74 7.35 4.78 5.43
C LEU A 74 7.57 5.14 6.90
N LEU A 75 8.48 6.08 7.15
CA LEU A 75 8.81 6.60 8.47
C LEU A 75 8.30 8.03 8.57
N GLU A 76 7.69 8.37 9.71
CA GLU A 76 7.24 9.74 9.97
C GLU A 76 8.43 10.63 10.32
N GLU A 77 8.46 11.81 9.72
CA GLU A 77 9.45 12.86 9.90
C GLU A 77 8.79 14.13 10.43
N ASP A 78 9.61 15.11 10.84
CA ASP A 78 9.11 16.44 11.20
C ASP A 78 8.36 17.09 10.03
N GLU A 79 7.28 17.80 10.33
CA GLU A 79 6.44 18.48 9.33
C GLU A 79 7.17 19.59 8.57
N ASN A 80 8.27 20.11 9.12
CA ASN A 80 9.07 21.20 8.54
C ASN A 80 10.24 20.71 7.68
N VAL A 81 10.43 19.40 7.53
CA VAL A 81 11.47 18.87 6.64
C VAL A 81 11.25 19.41 5.20
N PRO A 82 12.31 19.81 4.48
CA PRO A 82 12.19 20.29 3.12
C PRO A 82 11.48 19.29 2.20
N GLY A 83 10.76 19.78 1.18
CA GLY A 83 10.09 18.95 0.19
C GLY A 83 8.72 18.39 0.61
N GLY A 84 8.13 18.91 1.69
CA GLY A 84 6.73 18.64 2.06
C GLY A 84 5.74 19.43 1.19
N VAL A 85 4.58 18.84 0.89
CA VAL A 85 3.52 19.46 0.07
C VAL A 85 2.41 20.11 0.90
N SER A 86 2.35 19.84 2.21
CA SER A 86 1.24 20.23 3.11
C SER A 86 0.94 21.73 3.13
N ARG A 87 1.95 22.59 2.89
CA ARG A 87 1.80 24.06 2.80
C ARG A 87 1.52 24.56 1.38
N LEU A 88 1.71 23.72 0.38
CA LEU A 88 1.54 24.01 -1.04
C LEU A 88 0.20 23.51 -1.58
N VAL A 89 -0.55 22.75 -0.79
CA VAL A 89 -1.81 22.14 -1.19
C VAL A 89 -2.82 22.25 -0.06
N MET A 90 -4.01 22.72 -0.40
CA MET A 90 -5.17 22.70 0.47
C MET A 90 -6.06 21.49 0.23
N VAL A 91 -6.70 21.04 1.30
CA VAL A 91 -7.75 20.03 1.24
C VAL A 91 -9.03 20.54 1.87
N ALA A 92 -10.17 20.29 1.24
CA ALA A 92 -11.47 20.68 1.79
C ALA A 92 -12.57 19.67 1.41
N PRO A 93 -13.42 19.26 2.37
CA PRO A 93 -13.35 19.57 3.81
C PRO A 93 -12.21 18.80 4.52
N THR A 94 -11.76 19.29 5.68
CA THR A 94 -10.76 18.60 6.54
C THR A 94 -11.40 17.61 7.52
N ARG A 95 -12.72 17.65 7.68
CA ARG A 95 -13.49 16.69 8.47
C ARG A 95 -14.73 16.28 7.69
N VAL A 96 -15.03 14.99 7.69
CA VAL A 96 -16.17 14.42 6.98
C VAL A 96 -16.96 13.52 7.92
N THR A 97 -18.28 13.65 7.88
CA THR A 97 -19.22 12.72 8.52
C THR A 97 -19.93 11.97 7.41
N LEU A 98 -19.86 10.65 7.44
CA LEU A 98 -20.40 9.76 6.41
C LEU A 98 -21.38 8.79 7.06
N GLU A 99 -22.66 8.88 6.72
CA GLU A 99 -23.63 7.83 7.03
C GLU A 99 -23.26 6.51 6.32
N ALA A 100 -23.91 5.41 6.69
CA ALA A 100 -23.68 4.12 6.04
C ALA A 100 -23.94 4.21 4.52
N GLY A 101 -22.98 3.80 3.69
CA GLY A 101 -23.05 3.90 2.23
C GLY A 101 -22.89 5.32 1.66
N ALA A 102 -22.80 6.35 2.51
CA ALA A 102 -22.66 7.73 2.06
C ALA A 102 -21.32 7.98 1.36
N ARG A 103 -21.34 8.96 0.45
CA ARG A 103 -20.17 9.36 -0.34
C ARG A 103 -19.82 10.82 -0.06
N GLN A 104 -18.53 11.12 -0.01
CA GLN A 104 -18.04 12.48 0.12
C GLN A 104 -16.88 12.73 -0.84
N THR A 105 -16.83 13.93 -1.39
CA THR A 105 -15.68 14.41 -2.16
C THR A 105 -14.85 15.35 -1.29
N VAL A 106 -13.53 15.13 -1.28
CA VAL A 106 -12.54 16.03 -0.70
C VAL A 106 -11.73 16.61 -1.85
N ARG A 107 -11.81 17.92 -2.05
CA ARG A 107 -11.04 18.62 -3.08
C ARG A 107 -9.62 18.85 -2.62
N VAL A 108 -8.68 18.74 -3.53
CA VAL A 108 -7.25 18.93 -3.34
C VAL A 108 -6.82 20.04 -4.29
N ASN A 109 -6.52 21.23 -3.74
CA ASN A 109 -6.27 22.44 -4.51
C ASN A 109 -4.83 22.92 -4.29
N PRO A 110 -3.98 23.00 -5.31
CA PRO A 110 -2.65 23.57 -5.18
C PRO A 110 -2.70 25.09 -4.88
N ARG A 111 -1.78 25.56 -4.03
CA ARG A 111 -1.50 26.96 -3.70
C ARG A 111 0.00 27.19 -3.82
N ILE A 112 0.45 27.33 -5.06
CA ILE A 112 1.86 27.41 -5.41
C ILE A 112 2.32 28.87 -5.26
N PRO A 113 3.29 29.18 -4.37
CA PRO A 113 3.84 30.52 -4.27
C PRO A 113 4.72 30.84 -5.49
N GLU A 114 4.86 32.13 -5.80
CA GLU A 114 5.82 32.57 -6.81
C GLU A 114 7.25 32.18 -6.41
N GLY A 115 8.04 31.72 -7.38
CA GLY A 115 9.43 31.33 -7.15
C GLY A 115 9.62 30.00 -6.42
N LEU A 116 8.58 29.15 -6.30
CA LEU A 116 8.77 27.78 -5.85
C LEU A 116 9.78 27.07 -6.76
N PRO A 117 10.90 26.55 -6.23
CA PRO A 117 11.89 25.85 -7.04
C PRO A 117 11.30 24.64 -7.79
N ASP A 118 11.88 24.34 -8.94
CA ASP A 118 11.53 23.14 -9.68
C ASP A 118 11.88 21.88 -8.86
N GLY A 119 10.96 20.92 -8.83
CA GLY A 119 11.12 19.72 -8.04
C GLY A 119 9.81 19.00 -7.73
N GLU A 120 9.93 17.89 -7.02
CA GLU A 120 8.79 17.15 -6.49
C GLU A 120 8.64 17.39 -4.98
N TYR A 121 7.44 17.78 -4.58
CA TYR A 121 7.03 18.00 -3.20
C TYR A 121 6.00 16.94 -2.83
N MET A 122 6.16 16.28 -1.69
CA MET A 122 5.30 15.18 -1.28
C MET A 122 5.05 15.20 0.23
N SER A 123 3.78 15.00 0.59
CA SER A 123 3.36 14.58 1.94
C SER A 123 2.28 13.51 1.79
N HIS A 124 1.78 12.99 2.91
CA HIS A 124 0.69 12.04 2.93
C HIS A 124 -0.53 12.67 3.62
N LEU A 125 -1.70 12.51 3.01
CA LEU A 125 -2.95 12.89 3.62
C LEU A 125 -3.52 11.68 4.36
N THR A 126 -3.58 11.77 5.68
CA THR A 126 -4.08 10.70 6.56
C THR A 126 -5.54 10.91 6.89
N PHE A 127 -6.38 9.94 6.50
CA PHE A 127 -7.79 9.83 6.86
C PHE A 127 -7.89 9.10 8.20
N ARG A 128 -7.96 9.87 9.28
CA ARG A 128 -7.99 9.38 10.66
C ARG A 128 -9.44 9.27 11.15
N PRO A 129 -9.91 8.08 11.57
CA PRO A 129 -11.23 7.97 12.19
C PRO A 129 -11.27 8.74 13.51
N VAL A 130 -12.28 9.58 13.67
CA VAL A 130 -12.57 10.33 14.89
C VAL A 130 -13.37 9.43 15.83
N SER A 131 -13.07 9.47 17.13
CA SER A 131 -13.90 8.80 18.14
C SER A 131 -15.30 9.40 18.13
N SER A 132 -16.33 8.59 17.90
CA SER A 132 -17.60 8.86 18.57
C SER A 132 -17.38 8.45 20.03
N GLY A 133 -17.37 9.42 20.95
CA GLY A 133 -17.18 9.17 22.38
C GLY A 133 -18.38 8.47 23.02
N GLN A 134 -18.98 7.48 22.36
CA GLN A 134 -20.06 6.68 22.94
C GLN A 134 -19.50 5.94 24.15
N PRO A 135 -19.95 6.25 25.38
CA PRO A 135 -19.63 5.45 26.54
C PRO A 135 -20.14 4.05 26.26
N VAL A 136 -19.29 3.05 26.41
CA VAL A 136 -19.72 1.67 26.33
C VAL A 136 -20.52 1.42 27.61
N GLU A 137 -21.85 1.37 27.53
CA GLU A 137 -22.66 0.97 28.67
C GLU A 137 -22.18 -0.42 29.14
N GLY A 138 -21.66 -0.46 30.35
CA GLY A 138 -21.26 -1.69 31.00
C GLY A 138 -22.51 -2.47 31.38
N THR A 139 -22.84 -3.52 30.64
CA THR A 139 -23.75 -4.55 31.14
C THR A 139 -23.09 -5.16 32.37
N GLY A 140 -23.61 -4.87 33.56
CA GLY A 140 -23.06 -5.26 34.86
C GLY A 140 -22.98 -6.77 35.06
N ALA A 141 -21.96 -7.40 34.49
CA ALA A 141 -21.53 -8.74 34.83
C ALA A 141 -20.24 -8.64 35.65
N ALA A 142 -20.24 -9.23 36.84
CA ALA A 142 -19.08 -9.31 37.72
C ALA A 142 -17.96 -10.10 37.01
N GLY A 143 -16.96 -9.37 36.51
CA GLY A 143 -15.78 -9.91 35.84
C GLY A 143 -15.03 -8.79 35.11
N ALA A 144 -13.70 -8.81 35.16
CA ALA A 144 -12.88 -7.85 34.41
C ALA A 144 -13.05 -8.12 32.90
N SER A 145 -13.86 -7.29 32.23
CA SER A 145 -14.02 -7.35 30.78
C SER A 145 -13.11 -6.30 30.13
N MET A 146 -12.08 -6.75 29.42
CA MET A 146 -11.24 -5.89 28.57
C MET A 146 -11.86 -5.85 27.17
N ARG A 147 -12.24 -4.67 26.68
CA ARG A 147 -12.70 -4.47 25.29
C ARG A 147 -11.69 -3.62 24.54
N MET A 148 -11.08 -4.20 23.50
CA MET A 148 -10.12 -3.53 22.61
C MET A 148 -10.85 -2.98 21.38
N GLN A 149 -10.68 -1.69 21.10
CA GLN A 149 -11.16 -1.06 19.87
C GLN A 149 -9.96 -0.76 18.96
N VAL A 150 -9.87 -1.48 17.84
CA VAL A 150 -8.88 -1.20 16.80
C VAL A 150 -9.45 -0.17 15.84
N ARG A 151 -8.67 0.86 15.51
CA ARG A 151 -9.05 1.90 14.56
C ARG A 151 -7.97 2.03 13.50
N ILE A 152 -8.40 1.97 12.25
CA ILE A 152 -7.50 1.96 11.11
C ILE A 152 -7.61 3.31 10.39
N GLY A 153 -6.49 4.03 10.31
CA GLY A 153 -6.34 5.21 9.47
C GLY A 153 -5.63 4.87 8.17
N PHE A 154 -5.89 5.63 7.11
CA PHE A 154 -5.27 5.42 5.80
C PHE A 154 -4.47 6.66 5.41
N SER A 155 -3.22 6.48 4.98
CA SER A 155 -2.37 7.58 4.51
C SER A 155 -2.18 7.48 3.01
N VAL A 156 -2.55 8.53 2.28
CA VAL A 156 -2.49 8.56 0.81
C VAL A 156 -1.47 9.61 0.36
N PRO A 157 -0.49 9.26 -0.49
CA PRO A 157 0.48 10.24 -0.98
C PRO A 157 -0.19 11.31 -1.85
N VAL A 158 0.14 12.56 -1.56
CA VAL A 158 -0.17 13.73 -2.39
C VAL A 158 1.15 14.31 -2.87
N ILE A 159 1.28 14.47 -4.18
CA ILE A 159 2.51 14.88 -4.84
C ILE A 159 2.22 16.12 -5.66
N LEU A 160 3.10 17.11 -5.60
CA LEU A 160 3.12 18.27 -6.47
C LEU A 160 4.45 18.31 -7.22
N ARG A 161 4.38 18.35 -8.55
CA ARG A 161 5.54 18.51 -9.43
C ARG A 161 5.54 19.94 -9.96
N GLN A 162 6.61 20.67 -9.63
CA GLN A 162 6.84 22.04 -10.08
C GLN A 162 7.93 22.05 -11.16
N GLY A 163 7.66 22.71 -12.27
CA GLY A 163 8.62 22.86 -13.38
C GLY A 163 8.80 21.63 -14.26
N PRO A 164 9.73 21.69 -15.24
CA PRO A 164 10.07 20.59 -16.12
C PRO A 164 10.93 19.55 -15.37
N VAL A 165 10.27 18.66 -14.65
CA VAL A 165 10.91 17.62 -13.84
C VAL A 165 10.72 16.24 -14.43
N GLU A 166 11.80 15.47 -14.47
CA GLU A 166 11.82 14.12 -15.04
C GLU A 166 12.47 13.12 -14.06
N GLY A 167 12.25 11.84 -14.33
CA GLY A 167 12.81 10.74 -13.56
C GLY A 167 12.96 9.50 -14.40
N ALA A 168 14.04 8.75 -14.15
CA ALA A 168 14.30 7.46 -14.75
C ALA A 168 14.61 6.43 -13.66
N VAL A 169 14.40 5.16 -13.99
CA VAL A 169 14.66 4.05 -13.08
C VAL A 169 15.43 2.97 -13.83
N SER A 170 16.36 2.31 -13.14
CA SER A 170 16.90 1.03 -13.55
C SER A 170 16.55 -0.02 -12.50
N ILE A 171 16.49 -1.28 -12.93
CA ILE A 171 16.12 -2.40 -12.08
C ILE A 171 17.09 -3.55 -12.30
N GLN A 172 17.46 -4.27 -11.25
CA GLN A 172 18.36 -5.41 -11.34
C GLN A 172 18.02 -6.44 -10.26
N PRO A 173 17.90 -7.74 -10.58
CA PRO A 173 17.88 -8.78 -9.57
C PRO A 173 19.25 -8.88 -8.90
N ILE A 174 19.30 -8.82 -7.57
CA ILE A 174 20.53 -8.89 -6.78
C ILE A 174 20.63 -10.16 -5.91
N GLY A 175 19.57 -10.96 -5.87
CA GLY A 175 19.57 -12.25 -5.19
C GLY A 175 18.32 -13.06 -5.50
N ILE A 176 18.46 -14.39 -5.52
CA ILE A 176 17.36 -15.34 -5.66
C ILE A 176 17.46 -16.28 -4.47
N ASP A 177 16.37 -16.47 -3.74
CA ASP A 177 16.26 -17.46 -2.67
C ASP A 177 15.24 -18.53 -3.09
N PRO A 178 15.69 -19.68 -3.61
CA PRO A 178 14.81 -20.77 -4.01
C PRO A 178 14.08 -21.42 -2.84
N GLN A 179 14.64 -21.37 -1.62
CA GLN A 179 14.03 -22.00 -0.43
C GLN A 179 12.91 -21.14 0.11
N ALA A 180 13.12 -19.83 0.17
CA ALA A 180 12.08 -18.87 0.53
C ALA A 180 11.09 -18.60 -0.63
N GLY A 181 11.45 -18.98 -1.87
CA GLY A 181 10.66 -18.70 -3.05
C GLY A 181 10.60 -17.20 -3.35
N THR A 182 11.73 -16.49 -3.33
CA THR A 182 11.76 -15.04 -3.54
C THR A 182 12.90 -14.59 -4.45
N VAL A 183 12.74 -13.41 -5.05
CA VAL A 183 13.79 -12.67 -5.75
C VAL A 183 13.95 -11.31 -5.07
N THR A 184 15.18 -10.99 -4.68
CA THR A 184 15.52 -9.64 -4.22
C THR A 184 15.93 -8.80 -5.42
N VAL A 185 15.25 -7.68 -5.59
CA VAL A 185 15.43 -6.75 -6.69
C VAL A 185 15.88 -5.40 -6.16
N GLU A 186 16.89 -4.83 -6.78
CA GLU A 186 17.34 -3.46 -6.55
C GLU A 186 16.80 -2.55 -7.66
N MET A 187 16.30 -1.39 -7.26
CA MET A 187 15.90 -0.30 -8.13
C MET A 187 16.78 0.91 -7.85
N ARG A 188 17.28 1.56 -8.90
CA ARG A 188 18.00 2.83 -8.80
C ARG A 188 17.24 3.91 -9.55
N ARG A 189 16.99 5.04 -8.88
CA ARG A 189 16.28 6.20 -9.42
C ARG A 189 17.25 7.31 -9.75
N ALA A 190 17.08 7.92 -10.92
CA ALA A 190 17.74 9.16 -11.32
C ALA A 190 16.68 10.25 -11.62
N GLY A 191 17.06 11.51 -11.47
CA GLY A 191 16.18 12.67 -11.71
C GLY A 191 15.49 13.22 -10.46
N ALA A 192 14.43 14.00 -10.65
CA ALA A 192 13.80 14.82 -9.60
C ALA A 192 12.45 14.29 -9.10
N ILE A 193 11.82 13.35 -9.80
CA ILE A 193 10.48 12.84 -9.45
C ILE A 193 10.49 11.41 -8.91
N SER A 194 9.47 11.08 -8.11
CA SER A 194 9.14 9.71 -7.72
C SER A 194 8.64 8.91 -8.92
N ILE A 195 8.93 7.61 -8.91
CA ILE A 195 8.51 6.67 -9.96
C ILE A 195 7.67 5.57 -9.33
N PHE A 196 6.63 5.15 -10.05
CA PHE A 196 5.63 4.18 -9.61
C PHE A 196 5.43 3.13 -10.70
N GLY A 197 5.25 1.87 -10.30
CA GLY A 197 5.19 0.78 -11.23
C GLY A 197 4.90 -0.55 -10.55
N ASP A 198 4.68 -1.58 -11.35
CA ASP A 198 4.60 -2.97 -10.90
C ASP A 198 5.87 -3.69 -11.32
N VAL A 199 6.39 -4.54 -10.43
CA VAL A 199 7.53 -5.42 -10.72
C VAL A 199 6.98 -6.79 -11.11
N SER A 200 7.35 -7.27 -12.29
CA SER A 200 7.06 -8.63 -12.74
C SER A 200 8.37 -9.39 -12.95
N VAL A 201 8.37 -10.66 -12.55
CA VAL A 201 9.51 -11.56 -12.72
C VAL A 201 9.10 -12.67 -13.68
N TYR A 202 9.89 -12.86 -14.73
CA TYR A 202 9.72 -13.88 -15.75
C TYR A 202 10.90 -14.84 -15.72
N TRP A 203 10.64 -16.11 -15.94
CA TRP A 203 11.65 -17.15 -16.08
C TRP A 203 11.51 -17.84 -17.44
N GLY A 204 12.62 -18.04 -18.15
CA GLY A 204 12.60 -18.62 -19.48
C GLY A 204 13.94 -19.18 -19.92
N GLN A 205 13.95 -19.75 -21.11
CA GLN A 205 15.17 -20.20 -21.80
C GLN A 205 15.65 -19.11 -22.78
N PRO A 206 16.95 -19.09 -23.13
CA PRO A 206 17.45 -18.19 -24.16
C PRO A 206 16.62 -18.25 -25.45
N GLY A 207 16.14 -17.09 -25.92
CA GLY A 207 15.34 -16.99 -27.15
C GLY A 207 13.82 -17.17 -26.98
N GLN A 208 13.30 -17.17 -25.75
CA GLN A 208 11.86 -17.20 -25.45
C GLN A 208 11.44 -16.02 -24.56
N ASP A 209 10.18 -15.59 -24.65
CA ASP A 209 9.62 -14.45 -23.87
C ASP A 209 9.48 -14.75 -22.37
N GLY A 210 9.65 -16.02 -21.97
CA GLY A 210 9.57 -16.49 -20.58
C GLY A 210 8.14 -16.62 -20.05
N VAL A 211 8.02 -17.23 -18.87
CA VAL A 211 6.77 -17.41 -18.12
C VAL A 211 6.83 -16.54 -16.88
N GLN A 212 5.76 -15.81 -16.58
CA GLN A 212 5.72 -15.00 -15.37
C GLN A 212 5.70 -15.92 -14.13
N VAL A 213 6.70 -15.76 -13.27
CA VAL A 213 6.89 -16.55 -12.05
C VAL A 213 6.85 -15.70 -10.79
N GLY A 214 6.68 -14.39 -10.88
CA GLY A 214 6.57 -13.51 -9.72
C GLY A 214 5.96 -12.16 -10.06
N ARG A 215 5.37 -11.50 -9.06
CA ARG A 215 4.81 -10.16 -9.20
C ARG A 215 4.80 -9.43 -7.87
N LEU A 216 5.02 -8.12 -7.91
CA LEU A 216 4.82 -7.20 -6.81
C LEU A 216 4.20 -5.91 -7.34
N ASP A 217 2.97 -5.62 -6.94
CA ASP A 217 2.21 -4.46 -7.42
C ASP A 217 2.52 -3.20 -6.61
N SER A 218 2.28 -2.03 -7.23
CA SER A 218 2.33 -0.73 -6.57
C SER A 218 3.67 -0.41 -5.89
N VAL A 219 4.77 -0.79 -6.53
CA VAL A 219 6.13 -0.52 -6.06
C VAL A 219 6.51 0.91 -6.46
N ALA A 220 6.92 1.71 -5.47
CA ALA A 220 7.33 3.09 -5.68
C ALA A 220 8.80 3.30 -5.28
N ILE A 221 9.51 4.19 -5.96
CA ILE A 221 10.78 4.73 -5.46
C ILE A 221 10.63 6.24 -5.37
N TYR A 222 10.53 6.75 -4.15
CA TYR A 222 10.23 8.16 -3.90
C TYR A 222 11.44 9.05 -4.18
N ALA A 223 11.19 10.32 -4.51
CA ALA A 223 12.21 11.30 -4.85
C ALA A 223 13.27 11.48 -3.75
N ASN A 224 12.92 11.20 -2.49
CA ASN A 224 13.86 11.23 -1.36
C ASN A 224 14.88 10.07 -1.36
N LEU A 225 14.75 9.10 -2.26
CA LEU A 225 15.66 7.97 -2.42
C LEU A 225 16.27 7.95 -3.81
N THR A 226 17.50 7.45 -3.90
CA THR A 226 18.17 7.07 -5.15
C THR A 226 18.21 5.55 -5.33
N ARG A 227 17.95 4.78 -4.26
CA ARG A 227 17.99 3.32 -4.24
C ARG A 227 16.85 2.75 -3.40
N ARG A 228 16.24 1.67 -3.88
CA ARG A 228 15.27 0.84 -3.14
C ARG A 228 15.56 -0.63 -3.40
N VAL A 229 15.42 -1.47 -2.38
CA VAL A 229 15.45 -2.92 -2.47
C VAL A 229 14.06 -3.46 -2.19
N SER A 230 13.61 -4.44 -2.97
CA SER A 230 12.30 -5.06 -2.79
C SER A 230 12.40 -6.56 -2.98
N VAL A 231 11.66 -7.30 -2.16
CA VAL A 231 11.59 -8.77 -2.22
C VAL A 231 10.31 -9.13 -2.95
N VAL A 232 10.45 -9.80 -4.09
CA VAL A 232 9.34 -10.24 -4.93
C VAL A 232 9.09 -11.72 -4.66
N PRO A 233 7.88 -12.11 -4.20
CA PRO A 233 7.55 -13.53 -4.04
C PRO A 233 7.44 -14.21 -5.41
N LEU A 234 7.98 -15.41 -5.50
CA LEU A 234 7.87 -16.28 -6.65
C LEU A 234 6.66 -17.20 -6.49
N ASN A 235 5.79 -17.21 -7.49
CA ASN A 235 4.61 -18.04 -7.61
C ASN A 235 4.61 -18.67 -9.02
N PRO A 236 5.51 -19.63 -9.31
CA PRO A 236 5.53 -20.30 -10.61
C PRO A 236 4.23 -21.08 -10.84
N PRO A 237 3.78 -21.23 -12.10
CA PRO A 237 2.63 -22.08 -12.41
C PRO A 237 2.78 -23.51 -11.88
N GLU A 238 1.65 -24.17 -11.62
CA GLU A 238 1.64 -25.53 -11.08
C GLU A 238 2.48 -26.49 -11.92
N GLY A 239 3.34 -27.28 -11.26
CA GLY A 239 4.25 -28.21 -11.91
C GLY A 239 5.53 -27.59 -12.49
N MET A 240 5.67 -26.26 -12.52
CA MET A 240 6.89 -25.59 -12.96
C MET A 240 7.90 -25.47 -11.82
N ARG A 241 9.15 -25.85 -12.10
CA ARG A 241 10.29 -25.60 -11.22
C ARG A 241 11.19 -24.55 -11.84
N ILE A 242 11.59 -23.58 -11.03
CA ILE A 242 12.62 -22.61 -11.40
C ILE A 242 13.97 -23.32 -11.27
N GLY A 243 14.67 -23.46 -12.38
CA GLY A 243 16.01 -24.05 -12.46
C GLY A 243 16.94 -23.19 -13.33
N PRO A 244 17.98 -23.79 -13.91
CA PRO A 244 18.91 -23.07 -14.77
C PRO A 244 18.19 -22.44 -15.97
N GLY A 245 18.49 -21.18 -16.26
CA GLY A 245 17.79 -20.41 -17.29
C GLY A 245 18.06 -18.92 -17.22
N LEU A 246 17.13 -18.13 -17.76
CA LEU A 246 17.15 -16.67 -17.71
C LEU A 246 16.03 -16.17 -16.80
N LEU A 247 16.38 -15.28 -15.87
CA LEU A 247 15.44 -14.53 -15.04
C LEU A 247 15.39 -13.09 -15.55
N MET A 248 14.21 -12.66 -15.99
CA MET A 248 13.95 -11.29 -16.44
C MET A 248 13.07 -10.57 -15.43
N VAL A 249 13.54 -9.44 -14.94
CA VAL A 249 12.78 -8.56 -14.05
C VAL A 249 12.38 -7.32 -14.83
N ARG A 250 11.08 -7.05 -14.88
CA ARG A 250 10.49 -5.92 -15.58
C ARG A 250 9.76 -5.01 -14.60
N TYR A 251 9.98 -3.72 -14.72
CA TYR A 251 9.25 -2.68 -14.00
C TYR A 251 8.44 -1.87 -15.01
N ALA A 252 7.12 -1.85 -14.83
CA ALA A 252 6.21 -1.24 -15.79
C ALA A 252 5.19 -0.32 -15.11
N ASP A 253 4.79 0.72 -15.83
CA ASP A 253 3.69 1.58 -15.42
C ASP A 253 2.36 0.80 -15.46
N PRO A 254 1.59 0.74 -14.35
CA PRO A 254 0.39 -0.10 -14.27
C PRO A 254 -0.80 0.45 -15.07
N GLU A 255 -0.79 1.74 -15.41
CA GLU A 255 -1.89 2.39 -16.15
C GLU A 255 -1.69 2.24 -17.66
N THR A 256 -0.45 2.40 -18.13
CA THR A 256 -0.11 2.37 -19.56
C THR A 256 0.48 1.04 -20.02
N GLY A 257 1.01 0.22 -19.10
CA GLY A 257 1.76 -1.00 -19.42
C GLY A 257 3.17 -0.74 -19.95
N ASN A 258 3.60 0.53 -20.07
CA ASN A 258 4.91 0.88 -20.58
C ASN A 258 6.02 0.35 -19.67
N VAL A 259 7.02 -0.30 -20.28
CA VAL A 259 8.20 -0.77 -19.56
C VAL A 259 9.09 0.41 -19.23
N LEU A 260 9.26 0.67 -17.93
CA LEU A 260 10.11 1.74 -17.41
C LEU A 260 11.56 1.27 -17.21
N ALA A 261 11.74 0.00 -16.86
CA ALA A 261 13.05 -0.64 -16.76
C ALA A 261 12.93 -2.16 -16.90
N GLU A 262 13.99 -2.79 -17.40
CA GLU A 262 14.09 -4.24 -17.49
C GLU A 262 15.54 -4.67 -17.28
N SER A 263 15.73 -5.84 -16.68
CA SER A 263 17.03 -6.49 -16.57
C SER A 263 16.87 -8.00 -16.64
N THR A 264 17.81 -8.65 -17.33
CA THR A 264 17.86 -10.11 -17.46
C THR A 264 19.17 -10.63 -16.90
N VAL A 265 19.10 -11.67 -16.08
CA VAL A 265 20.27 -12.37 -15.54
C VAL A 265 20.17 -13.86 -15.82
N ARG A 266 21.32 -14.51 -15.96
CA ARG A 266 21.40 -15.96 -16.03
C ARG A 266 21.34 -16.55 -14.63
N VAL A 267 20.56 -17.61 -14.48
CA VAL A 267 20.50 -18.46 -13.29
C VAL A 267 21.13 -19.80 -13.69
N ASP A 268 22.14 -20.23 -12.94
CA ASP A 268 22.87 -21.47 -13.19
C ASP A 268 22.36 -22.64 -12.33
#